data_AF-A0A3S5B829-F1
#
_entry.id   AF-A0A3S5B829-F1
#
_cell.length_a   1.000
_cell.length_b   1.000
_cell.length_c   1.000
_cell.angle_alpha   90.00
_cell.angle_beta   90.00
_cell.angle_gamma   90.00
#
_symmetry.space_group_name_H-M   'P 1'
#
loop_
_entity.id
_entity.type
_entity.pdbx_description
1 polymer ?
#
loop_
_entity_poly.entity_id
_entity_poly.type
_entity_poly.pdbx_seq_one_letter_code
_entity_poly.pdbx_strand_id
1 'polypeptide(L)'
;MEKKENFADWYSEIITKSELLEYYDVSGCYVLRPWAYSIWQVIQRYIDDAIHVLGVENAYFPMFVSQSALEREKTHITDFAPEA
;
A
#
# COMPACT_ATOMS: atom_id res chain seq x y z
N MET A 1 -21.41 14.41 -10.70
CA MET A 1 -20.82 13.76 -11.89
C MET A 1 -21.06 12.27 -11.77
N GLU A 2 -21.48 11.58 -12.84
CA GLU A 2 -21.88 10.18 -12.75
C GLU A 2 -20.71 9.22 -12.96
N LYS A 3 -20.63 8.17 -12.11
CA LYS A 3 -19.59 7.13 -12.15
C LYS A 3 -19.41 6.48 -13.54
N LYS A 4 -20.50 6.34 -14.29
CA LYS A 4 -20.51 5.64 -15.59
C LYS A 4 -19.98 6.49 -16.75
N GLU A 5 -20.02 7.81 -16.61
CA GLU A 5 -19.64 8.74 -17.68
C GLU A 5 -18.16 9.11 -17.61
N ASN A 6 -17.65 9.35 -16.39
CA ASN A 6 -16.25 9.65 -16.16
C ASN A 6 -15.78 9.08 -14.83
N PHE A 7 -15.34 7.82 -14.86
CA PHE A 7 -14.97 7.07 -13.67
C PHE A 7 -13.73 7.65 -12.97
N ALA A 8 -12.73 8.11 -13.72
CA ALA A 8 -11.47 8.59 -13.16
C ALA A 8 -11.66 9.86 -12.32
N ASP A 9 -12.37 10.83 -12.88
CA ASP A 9 -12.68 12.06 -12.15
C ASP A 9 -13.65 11.77 -11.01
N TRP A 10 -14.62 10.87 -11.20
CA TRP A 10 -15.58 10.51 -10.14
C TRP A 10 -14.88 9.86 -8.95
N TYR A 11 -13.94 8.96 -9.21
CA TYR A 11 -13.16 8.30 -8.16
C TYR A 11 -12.31 9.32 -7.40
N SER A 12 -11.58 10.17 -8.13
CA SER A 12 -10.73 11.22 -7.56
C SER A 12 -11.53 12.21 -6.71
N GLU A 13 -12.72 12.61 -7.19
CA GLU A 13 -13.63 13.49 -6.46
C GLU A 13 -14.16 12.83 -5.18
N ILE A 14 -14.55 11.55 -5.24
CA ILE A 14 -15.08 10.84 -4.08
C ILE A 14 -14.02 10.66 -3.01
N ILE A 15 -12.83 10.15 -3.34
CA ILE A 15 -11.78 9.87 -2.35
C ILE A 15 -11.23 11.13 -1.68
N THR A 16 -11.25 12.27 -2.38
CA THR A 16 -10.82 13.56 -1.81
C THR A 16 -11.93 14.24 -1.01
N LYS A 17 -13.15 14.35 -1.56
CA LYS A 17 -14.28 15.00 -0.86
C LYS A 17 -14.76 14.22 0.35
N SER A 18 -14.59 12.91 0.35
CA SER A 18 -14.83 12.06 1.53
C SER A 18 -13.68 12.11 2.52
N GLU A 19 -12.65 12.93 2.34
CA GLU A 19 -11.56 13.04 3.31
C GLU A 19 -10.81 11.71 3.57
N LEU A 20 -10.80 10.80 2.59
CA LEU A 20 -10.05 9.54 2.68
C LEU A 20 -8.58 9.76 2.31
N LEU A 21 -8.33 10.54 1.27
CA LEU A 21 -7.00 10.75 0.70
C LEU A 21 -6.73 12.21 0.42
N GLU A 22 -5.46 12.57 0.51
CA GLU A 22 -4.93 13.85 0.03
C GLU A 22 -3.75 13.58 -0.91
N TYR A 23 -3.67 14.33 -2.00
CA TYR A 23 -2.57 14.22 -2.95
C TYR A 23 -1.29 14.75 -2.31
N TYR A 24 -0.18 14.05 -2.55
CA TYR A 24 1.15 14.50 -2.16
C TYR A 24 1.92 15.05 -3.37
N ASP A 25 2.93 15.88 -3.12
CA ASP A 25 3.72 16.53 -4.18
C ASP A 25 4.54 15.53 -5.02
N VAL A 26 4.74 14.31 -4.51
CA VAL A 26 5.38 13.22 -5.26
C VAL A 26 4.32 12.43 -6.02
N SER A 27 4.45 12.38 -7.34
CA SER A 27 3.56 11.59 -8.20
C SER A 27 3.47 10.14 -7.74
N GLY A 28 2.25 9.62 -7.65
CA GLY A 28 1.99 8.27 -7.15
C GLY A 28 1.97 8.12 -5.64
N CYS A 29 2.24 9.19 -4.87
CA CYS A 29 2.14 9.20 -3.42
C CYS A 29 0.89 9.94 -2.93
N TYR A 30 0.28 9.41 -1.87
CA TYR A 30 -0.93 9.96 -1.27
C TYR A 30 -0.84 9.92 0.25
N VAL A 31 -1.38 10.92 0.92
CA VAL A 31 -1.55 10.92 2.37
C VAL A 31 -2.85 10.17 2.69
N LEU A 32 -2.74 9.08 3.45
CA LEU A 32 -3.90 8.39 4.01
C LEU A 32 -4.42 9.19 5.21
N ARG A 33 -5.58 9.81 5.06
CA ARG A 33 -6.23 10.55 6.16
C ARG A 33 -6.82 9.59 7.20
N PRO A 34 -7.16 10.06 8.43
CA PRO A 34 -7.62 9.20 9.51
C PRO A 34 -8.76 8.26 9.15
N TRP A 35 -9.69 8.69 8.29
CA TRP A 35 -10.80 7.84 7.87
C TRP A 35 -10.32 6.65 7.03
N ALA A 36 -9.46 6.87 6.02
CA ALA A 36 -8.88 5.77 5.24
C ALA A 36 -7.97 4.88 6.11
N TYR A 37 -7.16 5.49 6.97
CA TYR A 37 -6.26 4.74 7.83
C TYR A 37 -7.01 3.88 8.85
N SER A 38 -8.20 4.30 9.31
CA SER A 38 -9.04 3.48 10.19
C SER A 38 -9.50 2.19 9.53
N ILE A 39 -9.81 2.22 8.22
CA ILE A 39 -10.17 1.03 7.44
C ILE A 39 -8.98 0.08 7.38
N TRP A 40 -7.79 0.62 7.09
CA TRP A 40 -6.55 -0.15 7.10
C TRP A 40 -6.29 -0.80 8.46
N GLN A 41 -6.46 -0.07 9.57
CA GLN A 41 -6.28 -0.62 10.91
C GLN A 41 -7.25 -1.76 11.24
N VAL A 42 -8.48 -1.74 10.72
CA VAL A 42 -9.44 -2.85 10.88
C VAL A 42 -8.93 -4.09 10.15
N ILE A 43 -8.49 -3.94 8.91
CA ILE A 43 -7.94 -5.04 8.10
C ILE A 43 -6.67 -5.60 8.77
N GLN A 44 -5.76 -4.73 9.18
CA GLN A 44 -4.52 -5.11 9.83
C GLN A 44 -4.79 -5.95 11.08
N ARG A 45 -5.66 -5.49 12.00
CA ARG A 45 -6.00 -6.24 13.22
C ARG A 45 -6.59 -7.62 12.90
N TYR A 46 -7.52 -7.69 11.95
CA TYR A 46 -8.14 -8.95 11.58
C TYR A 46 -7.12 -9.98 11.06
N ILE A 47 -6.20 -9.54 10.19
CA ILE A 47 -5.15 -10.41 9.65
C ILE A 47 -4.15 -10.79 10.74
N ASP A 48 -3.77 -9.83 11.58
CA ASP A 48 -2.83 -10.00 12.68
C ASP A 48 -3.32 -11.08 13.67
N ASP A 49 -4.57 -10.98 14.11
CA ASP A 49 -5.21 -11.98 14.97
C ASP A 49 -5.22 -13.37 14.30
N ALA A 50 -5.53 -13.42 13.00
CA ALA A 50 -5.60 -14.68 12.26
C ALA A 50 -4.23 -15.37 12.12
N ILE A 51 -3.16 -14.61 11.87
CA ILE A 51 -1.81 -15.19 11.69
C ILE A 51 -1.19 -15.56 13.04
N HIS A 52 -1.50 -14.84 14.12
CA HIS A 52 -1.06 -15.18 15.47
C HIS A 52 -1.63 -16.53 15.94
N VAL A 53 -2.89 -16.84 15.60
CA VAL A 53 -3.47 -18.17 15.89
C VAL A 53 -2.71 -19.31 15.19
N LEU A 54 -2.07 -19.02 14.06
CA LEU A 54 -1.22 -19.97 13.32
C LEU A 54 0.20 -20.05 13.86
N GLY A 55 0.55 -19.29 14.91
CA GLY A 55 1.89 -19.22 15.49
C GLY A 55 2.87 -18.37 14.70
N VAL A 56 2.39 -17.50 13.80
CA VAL A 56 3.24 -16.52 13.11
C VAL A 56 3.54 -15.36 14.06
N GLU A 57 4.79 -14.91 14.10
CA GLU A 57 5.22 -13.76 14.90
C GLU A 57 5.59 -12.58 14.00
N ASN A 58 5.14 -11.38 14.37
CA ASN A 58 5.51 -10.16 13.67
C ASN A 58 6.99 -9.82 13.89
N ALA A 59 7.65 -9.37 12.82
CA ALA A 59 9.01 -8.86 12.85
C ALA A 59 9.13 -7.64 11.91
N TYR A 60 10.14 -6.80 12.13
CA TYR A 60 10.41 -5.64 11.30
C TYR A 60 11.85 -5.68 10.78
N PHE A 61 11.98 -5.86 9.47
CA PHE A 61 13.27 -5.90 8.78
C PHE A 61 13.62 -4.50 8.23
N PRO A 62 14.91 -4.22 7.98
CA PRO A 62 15.32 -2.97 7.36
C PRO A 62 14.67 -2.74 6.00
N MET A 63 14.18 -1.53 5.75
CA MET A 63 13.64 -1.11 4.45
C MET A 63 14.72 -0.99 3.37
N PHE A 64 15.95 -0.69 3.77
CA PHE A 64 17.09 -0.59 2.85
C PHE A 64 17.82 -1.93 2.75
N VAL A 65 18.11 -2.34 1.52
CA VAL A 65 18.91 -3.52 1.18
C VAL A 65 20.19 -3.08 0.47
N SER A 66 21.31 -3.78 0.72
CA SER A 66 22.53 -3.52 -0.04
C SER A 66 22.37 -3.96 -1.49
N GLN A 67 23.00 -3.23 -2.41
CA GLN A 67 23.01 -3.60 -3.83
C GLN A 67 23.51 -5.03 -4.03
N SER A 68 24.54 -5.45 -3.30
CA SER A 68 25.08 -6.80 -3.35
C SER A 68 24.08 -7.89 -2.94
N ALA A 69 23.20 -7.61 -1.97
CA ALA A 69 22.16 -8.54 -1.56
C ALA A 69 21.03 -8.59 -2.60
N LEU A 70 20.63 -7.45 -3.17
CA LEU A 70 19.65 -7.37 -4.24
C LEU A 70 20.10 -8.10 -5.52
N GLU A 71 21.36 -7.95 -5.90
CA GLU A 71 21.94 -8.61 -7.08
C GLU A 71 22.05 -10.13 -6.93
N ARG A 72 22.22 -10.62 -5.70
CA ARG A 72 22.28 -12.06 -5.40
C ARG A 72 20.93 -12.75 -5.58
N GLU A 73 19.81 -12.04 -5.46
CA GLU A 73 18.46 -12.60 -5.66
C GLU A 73 17.98 -12.56 -7.11
N LYS A 74 18.63 -11.79 -8.00
CA LYS A 74 18.28 -11.71 -9.43
C LYS A 74 18.34 -13.06 -10.15
N THR A 75 19.13 -14.01 -9.65
CA THR A 75 19.20 -15.38 -10.20
C THR A 75 18.03 -16.27 -9.79
N HIS A 76 17.27 -15.89 -8.76
CA HIS A 76 16.14 -16.66 -8.23
C HIS A 76 14.77 -16.03 -8.54
N ILE A 77 14.73 -14.73 -8.85
CA ILE A 77 13.48 -13.98 -9.02
C ILE A 77 13.52 -13.24 -10.37
N THR A 78 13.06 -13.91 -11.42
CA THR A 78 13.03 -13.37 -12.80
C THR A 78 12.07 -12.19 -12.99
N ASP A 79 11.10 -12.02 -12.09
CA ASP A 79 10.01 -11.04 -12.23
C ASP A 79 10.14 -9.79 -11.35
N PHE A 80 11.19 -9.69 -10.52
CA PHE A 80 11.55 -8.44 -9.82
C PHE A 80 12.44 -7.57 -10.71
N ALA A 81 12.02 -7.39 -11.97
CA ALA A 81 12.56 -6.32 -12.80
C ALA A 81 12.22 -4.97 -12.14
N PRO A 82 13.07 -3.94 -12.26
CA PRO A 82 12.82 -2.67 -11.62
C PRO A 82 11.45 -2.10 -12.05
N GLU A 83 10.60 -1.77 -11.07
CA GLU A 83 9.39 -0.94 -11.26
C GLU A 83 9.75 0.54 -11.53
N ALA A 84 10.86 0.77 -12.23
CA ALA A 84 11.40 2.09 -12.58
C ALA A 84 11.01 2.46 -14.01
#